data_AF-A0A9P5SBC6-F1
#
_entry.id   AF-A0A9P5SBC6-F1
#
_cell.length_a   1.000
_cell.length_b   1.000
_cell.length_c   1.000
_cell.angle_alpha   90.00
_cell.angle_beta   90.00
_cell.angle_gamma   90.00
#
_symmetry.space_group_name_H-M   'P 1'
#
loop_
_entity.id
_entity.type
_entity.pdbx_description
1 polymer ?
#
loop_
_entity_poly.entity_id
_entity_poly.type
_entity_poly.pdbx_seq_one_letter_code
_entity_poly.pdbx_strand_id
1 'polypeptide(L)'
;PDGTVTFHRQVLKSPVILRGTERCTSGAFRYVSVKVDIDNPLEDDAPLGALQLDFANKVIGGGVLDRGAVQEEIRFAICPELIISRLFTQQLQDNEALLIKGAERYSNYNGYARTFEWHSDHVDETPR
;
A
#
# COMPACT_ATOMS: atom_id res chain seq x y z
N PRO A 1 -9.06 8.82 18.22
CA PRO A 1 -8.76 7.51 17.60
C PRO A 1 -8.69 6.41 18.68
N ASP A 2 -9.54 5.40 18.53
CA ASP A 2 -9.76 4.33 19.53
C ASP A 2 -9.55 2.93 18.92
N GLY A 3 -9.11 2.89 17.66
CA GLY A 3 -8.83 1.67 16.90
C GLY A 3 -7.45 1.08 17.19
N THR A 4 -7.07 0.08 16.41
CA THR A 4 -5.76 -0.58 16.51
C THR A 4 -5.14 -0.73 15.13
N VAL A 5 -3.88 -0.33 15.00
CA VAL A 5 -3.07 -0.55 13.79
C VAL A 5 -2.13 -1.73 14.02
N THR A 6 -2.15 -2.72 13.13
CA THR A 6 -1.26 -3.89 13.17
C THR A 6 -0.24 -3.80 12.05
N PHE A 7 1.03 -4.06 12.37
CA PHE A 7 2.13 -4.13 11.42
C PHE A 7 2.71 -5.55 11.44
N HIS A 8 2.71 -6.21 10.29
CA HIS A 8 3.17 -7.60 10.17
C HIS A 8 4.20 -7.73 9.03
N ARG A 9 5.45 -7.98 9.39
CA ARG A 9 6.51 -8.32 8.41
C ARG A 9 6.38 -9.80 8.05
N GLN A 10 5.96 -10.06 6.82
CA GLN A 10 5.84 -11.42 6.28
C GLN A 10 7.13 -11.81 5.56
N VAL A 11 7.68 -12.98 5.88
CA VAL A 11 8.89 -13.54 5.25
C VAL A 11 8.56 -14.91 4.66
N LEU A 12 8.71 -15.06 3.35
CA LEU A 12 8.55 -16.36 2.69
C LEU A 12 9.84 -17.19 2.84
N LYS A 13 9.77 -18.30 3.58
CA LYS A 13 10.90 -19.22 3.77
C LYS A 13 11.31 -19.93 2.48
N SER A 14 10.32 -20.20 1.63
CA SER A 14 10.50 -20.86 0.32
C SER A 14 9.76 -20.04 -0.73
N PRO A 15 10.33 -18.92 -1.20
CA PRO A 15 9.67 -18.04 -2.16
C PRO A 15 9.44 -18.77 -3.49
N VAL A 16 8.25 -18.58 -4.07
CA VAL A 16 7.93 -19.11 -5.39
C VAL A 16 8.51 -18.16 -6.44
N ILE A 17 9.44 -18.66 -7.25
CA ILE A 17 10.01 -17.90 -8.37
C ILE A 17 9.24 -18.29 -9.63
N LEU A 18 8.44 -17.38 -10.16
CA LEU A 18 7.73 -17.59 -11.43
C LEU A 18 8.65 -17.29 -12.60
N ARG A 19 9.18 -18.32 -13.29
CA ARG A 19 9.92 -18.10 -14.53
C ARG A 19 8.94 -17.73 -15.64
N GLY A 20 9.35 -16.86 -16.57
CA GLY A 20 8.48 -16.38 -17.66
C GLY A 20 7.82 -17.50 -18.46
N THR A 21 8.49 -18.65 -18.60
CA THR A 21 8.02 -19.85 -19.30
C THR A 21 7.04 -20.72 -18.50
N GLU A 22 6.93 -20.52 -17.19
CA GLU A 22 6.08 -21.32 -16.28
C GLU A 22 4.70 -20.69 -16.04
N ARG A 23 4.52 -19.43 -16.47
CA ARG A 23 3.31 -18.62 -16.23
C ARG A 23 2.05 -19.15 -16.90
N CYS A 24 2.18 -20.01 -17.92
CA CYS A 24 1.04 -20.44 -18.75
C CYS A 24 0.93 -21.96 -18.92
N THR A 25 1.80 -22.76 -18.29
CA THR A 25 1.98 -24.19 -18.63
C THR A 25 1.71 -25.14 -17.47
N SER A 26 1.62 -24.66 -16.22
CA SER A 26 1.35 -25.50 -15.07
C SER A 26 -0.12 -25.44 -14.66
N GLY A 27 -0.74 -26.60 -14.42
CA GLY A 27 -2.12 -26.72 -13.92
C GLY A 27 -2.36 -26.15 -12.51
N ALA A 28 -1.34 -25.50 -11.92
CA ALA A 28 -1.39 -24.86 -10.62
C ALA A 28 -2.01 -23.45 -10.67
N PHE A 29 -2.15 -22.84 -11.85
CA PHE A 29 -2.72 -21.50 -11.99
C PHE A 29 -4.17 -21.56 -12.46
N ARG A 30 -5.05 -20.91 -11.70
CA ARG A 30 -6.43 -20.64 -12.13
C ARG A 30 -6.53 -19.17 -12.48
N TYR A 31 -7.10 -18.86 -13.64
CA TYR A 31 -7.45 -17.49 -13.97
C TYR A 31 -8.50 -16.98 -12.98
N VAL A 32 -8.37 -15.71 -12.61
CA VAL A 32 -9.30 -14.99 -11.75
C VAL A 32 -9.94 -13.86 -12.56
N SER A 33 -11.09 -13.38 -12.10
CA SER A 33 -11.72 -12.21 -12.71
C SER A 33 -10.85 -10.97 -12.47
N VAL A 34 -10.66 -10.16 -13.51
CA VAL A 34 -9.88 -8.92 -13.47
C VAL A 34 -10.80 -7.78 -13.87
N LYS A 35 -10.92 -6.78 -12.99
CA LYS A 35 -11.54 -5.49 -13.28
C LYS A 35 -10.44 -4.45 -13.45
N VAL A 36 -10.52 -3.67 -14.51
CA VAL A 36 -9.61 -2.55 -14.76
C VAL A 36 -10.41 -1.26 -14.61
N ASP A 37 -9.88 -0.34 -13.81
CA ASP A 37 -10.38 1.01 -13.60
C ASP A 37 -9.25 1.98 -13.95
N ILE A 38 -9.58 3.05 -14.68
CA ILE A 38 -8.62 4.06 -15.15
C ILE A 38 -8.89 5.44 -14.55
N ASP A 39 -10.01 5.60 -13.86
CA ASP A 39 -10.52 6.89 -13.41
C ASP A 39 -10.23 7.13 -11.93
N ASN A 40 -10.14 6.07 -11.13
CA ASN A 40 -10.03 6.16 -9.67
C ASN A 40 -8.64 5.75 -9.13
N PRO A 41 -8.05 6.53 -8.19
CA PRO A 41 -6.89 6.11 -7.41
C PRO A 41 -7.15 4.84 -6.58
N LEU A 42 -6.09 4.15 -6.13
CA LEU A 42 -6.22 2.87 -5.39
C LEU A 42 -6.83 3.02 -4.00
N GLU A 43 -6.64 4.19 -3.39
CA GLU A 43 -7.15 4.58 -2.09
C GLU A 43 -8.60 5.08 -2.12
N ASP A 44 -9.11 5.36 -3.32
CA ASP A 44 -10.49 5.78 -3.56
C ASP A 44 -11.28 4.59 -4.13
N ASP A 45 -12.50 4.38 -3.66
CA ASP A 45 -13.42 3.33 -4.14
C ASP A 45 -12.89 1.87 -4.10
N ALA A 46 -11.85 1.61 -3.30
CA ALA A 46 -11.43 0.25 -3.01
C ALA A 46 -12.60 -0.53 -2.37
N PRO A 47 -12.99 -1.71 -2.92
CA PRO A 47 -14.04 -2.52 -2.31
C PRO A 47 -13.74 -2.80 -0.85
N LEU A 48 -14.76 -2.82 0.01
CA LEU A 48 -14.59 -3.14 1.42
C LEU A 48 -13.86 -4.49 1.59
N GLY A 49 -12.74 -4.48 2.31
CA GLY A 49 -11.91 -5.66 2.53
C GLY A 49 -10.93 -5.99 1.40
N ALA A 50 -10.82 -5.15 0.36
CA ALA A 50 -9.77 -5.27 -0.64
C ALA A 50 -8.38 -5.07 -0.03
N LEU A 51 -7.40 -5.85 -0.50
CA LEU A 51 -6.00 -5.60 -0.20
C LEU A 51 -5.52 -4.45 -1.11
N GLN A 52 -5.29 -3.29 -0.51
CA GLN A 52 -4.71 -2.13 -1.20
C GLN A 52 -3.20 -2.31 -1.30
N LEU A 53 -2.66 -2.10 -2.50
CA LEU A 53 -1.22 -2.24 -2.75
C LEU A 53 -0.53 -0.88 -2.60
N ASP A 54 0.63 -0.91 -1.94
CA ASP A 54 1.58 0.18 -1.90
C ASP A 54 2.73 -0.13 -2.87
N PHE A 55 3.06 0.82 -3.74
CA PHE A 55 4.19 0.72 -4.67
C PHE A 55 5.48 1.10 -3.94
N ALA A 56 5.78 0.30 -2.93
CA ALA A 56 6.73 0.63 -1.89
C ALA A 56 8.19 0.65 -2.37
N ASN A 57 8.97 1.52 -1.76
CA ASN A 57 10.42 1.38 -1.71
C ASN A 57 10.78 0.24 -0.73
N LYS A 58 11.90 -0.46 -0.99
CA LYS A 58 12.45 -1.46 -0.06
C LYS A 58 12.68 -0.89 1.35
N VAL A 59 12.93 0.42 1.48
CA VAL A 59 12.85 1.16 2.73
C VAL A 59 11.47 1.82 2.80
N ILE A 60 10.57 1.20 3.57
CA ILE A 60 9.14 1.56 3.66
C ILE A 60 8.92 3.06 3.84
N GLY A 61 7.92 3.61 3.14
CA GLY A 61 7.56 5.03 3.14
C GLY A 61 8.51 5.89 2.30
N GLY A 62 9.44 5.29 1.56
CA GLY A 62 10.30 5.97 0.59
C GLY A 62 10.86 7.30 1.09
N GLY A 63 10.54 8.37 0.35
CA GLY A 63 10.90 9.75 0.63
C GLY A 63 9.86 10.57 1.41
N VAL A 64 8.96 9.94 2.17
CA VAL A 64 7.84 10.64 2.86
C VAL A 64 8.31 11.71 3.85
N LEU A 65 9.50 11.54 4.42
CA LEU A 65 10.12 12.53 5.32
C LEU A 65 11.09 13.49 4.60
N ASP A 66 11.10 13.47 3.27
CA ASP A 66 11.97 14.29 2.42
C ASP A 66 11.14 14.91 1.28
N ARG A 67 11.50 14.68 0.00
CA ARG A 67 10.85 15.29 -1.18
C ARG A 67 9.96 14.32 -1.97
N GLY A 68 9.70 13.13 -1.44
CA GLY A 68 8.85 12.16 -2.11
C GLY A 68 7.38 12.62 -2.09
N ALA A 69 6.72 12.50 -3.24
CA ALA A 69 5.31 12.86 -3.41
C ALA A 69 4.67 12.03 -4.52
N VAL A 70 5.07 10.75 -4.64
CA VAL A 70 4.45 9.78 -5.55
C VAL A 70 3.58 8.83 -4.72
N GLN A 71 3.08 7.74 -5.31
CA GLN A 71 2.03 6.91 -4.71
C GLN A 71 2.31 6.48 -3.24
N GLU A 72 3.50 5.98 -2.93
CA GLU A 72 3.86 5.56 -1.56
C GLU A 72 3.84 6.75 -0.57
N GLU A 73 4.50 7.87 -0.92
CA GLU A 73 4.56 9.01 -0.01
C GLU A 73 3.22 9.72 0.16
N ILE A 74 2.42 9.82 -0.91
CA ILE A 74 1.06 10.35 -0.83
C ILE A 74 0.23 9.49 0.11
N ARG A 75 0.31 8.16 0.00
CA ARG A 75 -0.43 7.25 0.88
C ARG A 75 -0.03 7.43 2.34
N PHE A 76 1.27 7.58 2.61
CA PHE A 76 1.76 7.83 3.98
C PHE A 76 1.41 9.23 4.49
N ALA A 77 1.27 10.22 3.61
CA ALA A 77 0.85 11.57 4.01
C ALA A 77 -0.63 11.62 4.40
N ILE A 78 -1.51 10.96 3.65
CA ILE A 78 -2.95 10.93 3.96
C ILE A 78 -3.31 9.93 5.07
N CYS A 79 -2.48 8.90 5.28
CA CYS A 79 -2.57 7.93 6.38
C CYS A 79 -1.30 7.97 7.25
N PRO A 80 -1.08 9.03 8.06
CA PRO A 80 0.17 9.26 8.79
C PRO A 80 0.54 8.16 9.80
N GLU A 81 -0.42 7.32 10.22
CA GLU A 81 -0.14 6.14 11.05
C GLU A 81 0.79 5.14 10.36
N LEU A 82 0.88 5.16 9.02
CA LEU A 82 1.82 4.34 8.27
C LEU A 82 3.28 4.77 8.51
N ILE A 83 3.54 6.05 8.80
CA ILE A 83 4.91 6.59 8.98
C ILE A 83 5.64 5.88 10.13
N ILE A 84 4.93 5.47 11.19
CA ILE A 84 5.56 4.79 12.34
C ILE A 84 6.22 3.47 11.94
N SER A 85 5.79 2.84 10.84
CA SER A 85 6.42 1.62 10.32
C SER A 85 7.92 1.81 10.04
N ARG A 86 8.36 3.02 9.68
CA ARG A 86 9.76 3.37 9.44
C ARG A 86 10.63 3.21 10.68
N LEU A 87 10.05 3.37 11.88
CA LEU A 87 10.78 3.30 13.14
C LEU A 87 11.32 1.89 13.41
N PHE A 88 10.56 0.85 13.04
CA PHE A 88 10.83 -0.53 13.42
C PHE A 88 10.95 -1.50 12.24
N THR A 89 10.74 -1.04 11.00
CA THR A 89 10.85 -1.88 9.81
C THR A 89 12.18 -1.66 9.11
N GLN A 90 13.12 -2.59 9.30
CA GLN A 90 14.36 -2.63 8.50
C GLN A 90 14.04 -2.83 7.01
N GLN A 91 14.92 -2.39 6.11
CA GLN A 91 14.82 -2.61 4.67
C GLN A 91 14.33 -4.04 4.32
N LEU A 92 13.28 -4.13 3.51
CA LEU A 92 12.73 -5.39 3.01
C LEU A 92 13.69 -6.06 2.02
N GLN A 93 13.72 -7.40 2.07
CA GLN A 93 14.39 -8.26 1.10
C GLN A 93 13.39 -8.79 0.07
N ASP A 94 13.90 -9.40 -1.02
CA ASP A 94 13.09 -9.88 -2.15
C ASP A 94 11.99 -10.89 -1.79
N ASN A 95 12.10 -11.55 -0.63
CA ASN A 95 11.14 -12.53 -0.12
C ASN A 95 10.26 -12.00 1.02
N GLU A 96 10.24 -10.68 1.23
CA GLU A 96 9.55 -10.04 2.34
C GLU A 96 8.50 -9.03 1.89
N ALA A 97 7.46 -8.87 2.70
CA ALA A 97 6.46 -7.82 2.54
C ALA A 97 6.06 -7.28 3.93
N LEU A 98 5.60 -6.02 3.98
CA LEU A 98 4.98 -5.46 5.18
C LEU A 98 3.47 -5.37 4.95
N LEU A 99 2.69 -5.98 5.84
CA LEU A 99 1.24 -5.89 5.85
C LEU A 99 0.83 -4.95 6.99
N ILE A 100 0.06 -3.91 6.65
CA ILE A 100 -0.44 -2.94 7.62
C ILE A 100 -1.96 -2.97 7.58
N LYS A 101 -2.59 -3.11 8.74
CA LYS A 101 -4.06 -3.16 8.88
C LYS A 101 -4.53 -2.17 9.92
N GLY A 102 -5.61 -1.44 9.60
CA GLY A 102 -6.30 -0.56 10.54
C GLY A 102 -5.83 0.90 10.51
N ALA A 103 -4.98 1.28 9.55
CA ALA A 103 -4.57 2.67 9.40
C ALA A 103 -5.72 3.53 8.88
N GLU A 104 -5.99 4.64 9.55
CA GLU A 104 -7.06 5.60 9.22
C GLU A 104 -6.56 6.62 8.18
N ARG A 105 -7.43 7.01 7.24
CA ARG A 105 -7.19 8.15 6.34
C ARG A 105 -7.68 9.43 6.99
N TYR A 106 -6.81 10.42 7.07
CA TYR A 106 -7.09 11.71 7.72
C TYR A 106 -7.21 12.87 6.74
N SER A 107 -6.65 12.75 5.53
CA SER A 107 -6.62 13.86 4.55
C SER A 107 -7.12 13.45 3.18
N ASN A 108 -7.81 14.37 2.51
CA ASN A 108 -8.02 14.38 1.08
C ASN A 108 -6.91 15.18 0.39
N TYR A 109 -6.65 14.87 -0.86
CA TYR A 109 -5.59 15.51 -1.63
C TYR A 109 -6.00 15.72 -3.08
N ASN A 110 -5.28 16.61 -3.76
CA ASN A 110 -5.30 16.73 -5.22
C ASN A 110 -3.89 16.60 -5.78
N GLY A 111 -3.83 16.34 -7.09
CA GLY A 111 -2.58 16.34 -7.83
C GLY A 111 -1.65 15.18 -7.48
N TYR A 112 -0.45 15.21 -8.04
CA TYR A 112 0.53 14.13 -7.92
C TYR A 112 1.94 14.70 -8.13
N ALA A 113 2.94 14.15 -7.45
CA ALA A 113 4.31 14.65 -7.49
C ALA A 113 4.37 16.17 -7.23
N ARG A 114 4.71 16.96 -8.24
CA ARG A 114 4.91 18.41 -8.10
C ARG A 114 3.61 19.21 -7.89
N THR A 115 2.46 18.61 -8.18
CA THR A 115 1.15 19.24 -7.99
C THR A 115 0.41 18.69 -6.78
N PHE A 116 1.05 17.80 -6.00
CA PHE A 116 0.45 17.24 -4.79
C PHE A 116 0.15 18.35 -3.78
N GLU A 117 -1.10 18.46 -3.39
CA GLU A 117 -1.57 19.42 -2.40
C GLU A 117 -2.59 18.79 -1.47
N TRP A 118 -2.57 19.20 -0.20
CA TRP A 118 -3.64 18.90 0.73
C TRP A 118 -4.92 19.62 0.28
N HIS A 119 -6.04 18.91 0.28
CA HIS A 119 -7.32 19.44 -0.17
C HIS A 119 -8.28 19.74 1.00
N SER A 120 -8.48 18.77 1.89
CA SER A 120 -9.41 18.88 3.02
C SER A 120 -9.19 17.76 4.04
N ASP A 121 -9.84 17.87 5.20
CA ASP A 121 -9.96 16.77 6.15
C ASP A 121 -10.75 15.61 5.52
N HIS A 122 -10.40 14.37 5.87
CA HIS A 122 -11.13 13.18 5.49
C HIS A 122 -11.81 12.56 6.71
N VAL A 123 -13.06 12.12 6.56
CA VAL A 123 -13.79 11.34 7.56
C VAL A 123 -13.80 9.91 7.09
N ASP A 124 -12.98 9.07 7.72
CA ASP A 124 -12.89 7.65 7.38
C ASP A 124 -14.10 6.89 7.95
N GLU A 125 -14.94 6.37 7.06
CA GLU A 125 -16.13 5.59 7.41
C GLU A 125 -15.86 4.07 7.44
N THR A 126 -14.60 3.65 7.28
CA THR A 126 -14.23 2.22 7.29
C THR A 126 -14.58 1.60 8.65
N PRO A 127 -15.30 0.45 8.67
CA PRO A 127 -15.61 -0.24 9.92
C PRO A 127 -14.35 -0.60 10.72
N ARG A 128 -14.36 -0.25 12.01
CA ARG A 128 -13.27 -0.52 12.97
C ARG A 128 -13.27 -1.97 13.46
#